data_AF-A0AAD6QAC0-F1
#
_entry.id   AF-A0AAD6QAC0-F1
#
_cell.length_a   1.000
_cell.length_b   1.000
_cell.length_c   1.000
_cell.angle_alpha   90.00
_cell.angle_beta   90.00
_cell.angle_gamma   90.00
#
_symmetry.space_group_name_H-M   'P 1'
#
loop_
_entity.id
_entity.type
_entity.pdbx_description
1 polymer ?
#
loop_
_entity_poly.entity_id
_entity_poly.type
_entity_poly.pdbx_seq_one_letter_code
_entity_poly.pdbx_strand_id
1 'polypeptide(L)' 'MHGLEWWSGTAWCFLLALQLKLWFTMSNQARWSVLQSFNLLKWHRDAHRAAVKALESGGSLSVVIRRIEEAMSSG' A
#
# COMPACT_ATOMS: atom_id res chain seq x y z
N MET A 1 -22.75 13.97 48.67
CA MET A 1 -21.56 14.07 47.80
C MET A 1 -21.41 12.76 47.02
N HIS A 2 -22.07 12.61 45.87
CA HIS A 2 -22.00 11.40 45.01
C HIS A 2 -21.74 11.80 43.55
N GLY A 3 -20.68 12.58 43.31
CA GLY A 3 -20.39 13.17 41.99
C GLY A 3 -19.15 12.64 41.29
N LEU A 4 -18.36 11.75 41.92
CA LEU A 4 -17.01 11.41 41.45
C LEU A 4 -16.85 9.97 40.90
N GLU A 5 -17.87 9.12 41.03
CA GLU A 5 -17.80 7.71 40.56
C GLU A 5 -18.12 7.54 39.07
N TRP A 6 -18.71 8.55 38.41
CA TRP A 6 -19.06 8.49 36.98
C TRP A 6 -17.90 8.86 36.03
N TRP A 7 -16.89 9.56 36.53
CA TRP A 7 -15.76 10.04 35.73
C TRP A 7 -14.71 8.96 35.46
N SER A 8 -14.61 7.93 36.30
CA SER A 8 -13.63 6.85 36.12
C SER A 8 -14.01 5.90 34.97
N GLY A 9 -15.28 5.49 34.89
CA GLY A 9 -15.77 4.59 33.86
C GLY A 9 -15.87 5.22 32.47
N THR A 10 -16.27 6.49 32.38
CA THR A 10 -16.37 7.21 31.10
C THR A 10 -15.00 7.56 30.53
N ALA A 11 -14.07 8.02 31.36
CA ALA A 11 -12.70 8.28 30.93
C ALA A 11 -12.00 7.02 30.39
N TRP A 12 -12.22 5.87 31.03
CA TRP A 12 -11.70 4.58 30.56
C TRP A 12 -12.26 4.19 29.18
N CYS A 13 -13.57 4.34 28.97
CA CYS A 13 -14.20 4.09 27.67
C CYS A 13 -13.65 5.01 26.57
N PHE A 14 -13.42 6.30 26.86
CA PHE A 14 -12.83 7.23 25.89
C PHE A 14 -11.40 6.86 25.51
N LEU A 15 -10.57 6.47 26.48
CA LEU A 15 -9.21 6.00 26.24
C LEU A 15 -9.20 4.72 25.39
N LEU A 16 -10.06 3.76 25.70
CA LEU A 16 -10.20 2.53 24.92
C LEU A 16 -10.68 2.82 23.49
N ALA A 17 -11.67 3.71 23.32
CA ALA A 17 -12.18 4.10 22.02
C ALA A 17 -11.12 4.79 21.16
N LEU A 18 -10.27 5.65 21.76
CA LEU A 18 -9.16 6.29 21.08
C LEU A 18 -8.12 5.28 20.60
N GLN A 19 -7.76 4.31 21.44
CA GLN A 19 -6.82 3.24 21.09
C GLN A 19 -7.35 2.36 19.95
N LEU A 20 -8.63 1.98 20.00
CA LEU A 20 -9.27 1.18 18.94
C LEU A 20 -9.36 1.95 17.62
N LYS A 21 -9.66 3.25 17.67
CA LYS A 21 -9.69 4.13 16.48
C LYS A 21 -8.31 4.20 15.82
N LEU A 22 -7.26 4.39 16.62
CA LEU A 22 -5.87 4.42 16.14
C LEU A 22 -5.49 3.08 15.51
N TRP A 23 -5.79 1.96 16.18
CA TRP A 23 -5.47 0.63 15.66
C TRP A 23 -6.19 0.33 14.35
N PHE A 24 -7.47 0.69 14.25
CA PHE A 24 -8.25 0.52 13.02
C PHE A 24 -7.67 1.36 11.87
N THR A 25 -7.30 2.61 12.12
CA THR A 25 -6.65 3.47 11.12
C THR A 25 -5.31 2.89 10.67
N MET A 26 -4.45 2.46 11.60
CA MET A 26 -3.15 1.88 11.29
C MET A 26 -3.27 0.54 10.55
N SER A 27 -4.24 -0.30 10.94
CA SER A 27 -4.50 -1.59 10.28
C SER A 27 -5.00 -1.40 8.85
N ASN A 28 -5.92 -0.45 8.63
CA ASN A 28 -6.35 -0.09 7.28
C ASN A 28 -5.21 0.50 6.45
N GLN A 29 -4.38 1.39 7.04
CA GLN A 29 -3.21 1.93 6.35
C GLN A 29 -2.25 0.82 5.94
N ALA A 30 -1.95 -0.12 6.84
CA ALA A 30 -1.11 -1.27 6.54
C ALA A 30 -1.71 -2.14 5.41
N ARG A 31 -3.03 -2.36 5.42
CA ARG A 31 -3.74 -3.09 4.36
C ARG A 31 -3.58 -2.40 3.00
N TRP A 32 -3.76 -1.08 2.92
CA TRP A 32 -3.58 -0.33 1.69
C TRP A 32 -2.12 -0.33 1.20
N SER A 33 -1.15 -0.22 2.11
CA SER A 33 0.28 -0.31 1.75
C SER A 33 0.67 -1.68 1.20
N VAL A 34 0.12 -2.78 1.74
CA VAL A 34 0.31 -4.13 1.22
C VAL A 34 -0.32 -4.28 -0.18
N LEU A 35 -1.55 -3.79 -0.35
CA LEU A 35 -2.21 -3.84 -1.66
C LEU A 35 -1.46 -3.01 -2.71
N GLN A 36 -0.97 -1.83 -2.33
CA GLN A 36 -0.19 -0.96 -3.21
C GLN A 36 1.14 -1.61 -3.62
N SER A 37 1.89 -2.18 -2.67
CA SER A 37 3.14 -2.88 -2.97
C SER A 37 2.90 -4.13 -3.85
N PHE A 38 1.86 -4.90 -3.58
CA PHE A 38 1.45 -6.02 -4.45
C PHE A 38 1.08 -5.54 -5.86
N ASN A 39 0.33 -4.44 -5.97
CA ASN A 39 -0.01 -3.87 -7.27
C ASN A 39 1.25 -3.39 -8.01
N LEU A 40 2.20 -2.74 -7.33
CA LEU A 40 3.49 -2.39 -7.94
C LEU A 40 4.22 -3.64 -8.47
N LEU A 41 4.33 -4.70 -7.67
CA LEU A 41 4.93 -5.97 -8.12
C LEU A 41 4.18 -6.59 -9.31
N LYS A 42 2.84 -6.52 -9.31
CA LYS A 42 2.00 -7.01 -10.40
C LYS A 42 2.19 -6.18 -11.68
N TRP A 43 2.14 -4.85 -11.57
CA TRP A 43 2.29 -3.93 -12.69
C TRP A 43 3.72 -3.96 -13.26
N HIS A 44 4.73 -4.12 -12.40
CA HIS A 44 6.11 -4.27 -12.84
C HIS A 44 6.43 -5.66 -13.39
N ARG A 45 5.56 -6.67 -13.24
CA ARG A 45 5.73 -7.97 -13.90
C ARG A 45 5.67 -7.84 -15.42
N ASP A 46 4.73 -7.04 -15.92
CA ASP A 46 4.60 -6.81 -17.36
C ASP A 46 5.74 -5.94 -17.88
N ALA A 47 6.19 -4.96 -17.10
CA ALA A 47 7.40 -4.18 -17.38
C ALA A 47 8.66 -5.04 -17.42
N HIS A 48 8.83 -5.96 -16.46
CA HIS A 48 9.95 -6.89 -16.41
C HIS A 48 9.93 -7.87 -17.61
N ARG A 49 8.76 -8.41 -17.96
CA ARG A 49 8.58 -9.26 -19.14
C ARG A 49 8.88 -8.50 -20.43
N ALA A 50 8.46 -7.25 -20.54
CA ALA A 50 8.75 -6.40 -21.70
C ALA A 50 10.26 -6.14 -21.85
N ALA A 51 10.95 -5.89 -20.73
CA ALA A 51 12.40 -5.74 -20.70
C ALA A 51 13.13 -7.00 -21.18
N VAL A 52 12.79 -8.16 -20.60
CA VAL A 52 13.42 -9.46 -20.95
C VAL A 52 13.19 -9.77 -22.43
N LYS A 53 11.97 -9.61 -22.93
CA LYS A 53 11.65 -9.88 -24.34
C LYS A 53 12.40 -8.93 -25.31
N ALA A 54 12.55 -7.66 -24.93
CA ALA A 54 13.32 -6.71 -25.73
C ALA A 54 14.82 -7.06 -25.76
N LEU A 55 15.38 -7.49 -24.63
CA LEU A 55 16.77 -7.96 -24.52
C LEU A 55 16.99 -9.26 -25.32
N GLU A 56 16.09 -10.24 -25.22
CA GLU A 56 16.15 -11.49 -25.99
C GLU A 56 16.11 -11.25 -27.51
N SER A 57 15.38 -10.21 -27.95
CA SER A 57 15.32 -9.82 -29.36
C SER A 57 16.56 -9.06 -29.85
N GLY A 58 17.56 -8.83 -29.00
CA GLY A 58 18.76 -8.05 -29.33
C GLY A 58 18.50 -6.54 -29.47
N GLY A 59 17.44 -6.03 -28.85
CA GLY A 59 17.10 -4.60 -28.89
C GLY A 59 18.15 -3.73 -28.21
N SER A 60 18.38 -2.53 -28.76
CA SER A 60 19.23 -1.53 -28.11
C SER A 60 18.66 -1.12 -26.75
N LEU A 61 19.52 -0.60 -25.86
CA LEU A 61 19.11 -0.13 -24.54
C LEU A 61 17.93 0.86 -24.59
N SER A 62 17.92 1.76 -25.57
CA SER A 62 16.81 2.69 -25.81
C SER A 62 15.49 2.00 -26.13
N VAL A 63 15.51 0.89 -26.86
CA VAL A 63 14.32 0.08 -27.16
C VAL A 63 13.82 -0.64 -25.90
N VAL A 64 14.74 -1.16 -25.09
CA VAL A 64 14.39 -1.84 -23.82
C VAL A 64 13.71 -0.85 -22.86
N ILE A 65 14.27 0.35 -22.67
CA ILE A 65 13.70 1.40 -21.81
C ILE A 65 12.31 1.79 -22.28
N ARG A 66 12.14 2.08 -23.59
CA ARG A 66 10.83 2.43 -24.16
C ARG A 66 9.78 1.34 -23.91
N ARG A 67 10.15 0.06 -24.05
CA ARG A 67 9.23 -1.06 -23.81
C ARG A 67 8.82 -1.20 -22.34
N ILE A 68 9.71 -0.85 -21.41
CA ILE A 68 9.39 -0.78 -19.98
C ILE A 68 8.40 0.36 -19.72
N GLU A 69 8.66 1.55 -20.24
CA GLU A 69 7.77 2.72 -20.09
C GLU A 69 6.38 2.46 -20.68
N GLU A 70 6.31 1.92 -21.90
CA GLU A 70 5.05 1.53 -22.56
C GLU A 70 4.27 0.51 -21.71
N ALA A 71 4.95 -0.50 -21.16
CA ALA A 71 4.32 -1.51 -20.31
C ALA A 71 3.83 -0.95 -18.96
N MET A 72 4.51 0.06 -18.41
CA MET A 72 4.07 0.75 -17.18
C MET A 72 2.91 1.73 -17.42
N SER A 73 2.80 2.32 -18.62
CA SER A 73 1.71 3.25 -18.97
C SER A 73 0.45 2.56 -19.50
N SER A 74 0.55 1.31 -19.94
CA SER A 74 -0.57 0.53 -20.51
C SER A 74 -1.34 -0.31 -19.48
N GLY A 75 -1.04 -0.10 -18.19
CA GLY A 75 -1.64 -0.81 -17.07
C GLY A 75 -2.87 -0.12 -16.50
#